data_AF-B7Q6V1-F1
#
_entry.id   AF-B7Q6V1-F1
#
_cell.length_a   1.000
_cell.length_b   1.000
_cell.length_c   1.000
_cell.angle_alpha   90.00
_cell.angle_beta   90.00
_cell.angle_gamma   90.00
#
_symmetry.space_group_name_H-M   'P 1'
#
loop_
_entity.id
_entity.type
_entity.pdbx_description
1 polymer ?
#
loop_
_entity_poly.entity_id
_entity_poly.type
_entity_poly.pdbx_seq_one_letter_code
_entity_poly.pdbx_strand_id
1 'polypeptide(L)'
;TMNPDNCVIVLETLRKATSQNAEQLKPAEQQLKCWETEKWFYSALLSVFSDHSVEVNVRWLAVLYIKNGIERYWRKTATNAIAEDEKKLLRQKMISNFNEPVNQLALQLAVLVSKVARFDCPAEWPELVPTLLQVVRSPEDLPQQRALLVLHHVTKSLASKRLAGDRRVFQELASNIFGFILQLWTNQTEGFLGQMASNQESVGILLEKSYLCLKGKSLRCSSHPQLRQICEKYVVLFTKVLHDVLELHPFSYVPFIKPSLECAISLCFTEAGEGLLFERFIVQSLNLIKAIVSCAEYRPCKIPDDTQDPATLEAAQVKMSFFTYSTVTEMCRRLVLHYFLLTEEELATWDNDPEGFG
;
A
#
# COMPACT_ATOMS: atom_id res chain seq x y z
N THR A 1 37.91 -10.67 11.80
CA THR A 1 37.24 -10.28 13.05
C THR A 1 36.92 -8.79 12.96
N MET A 2 35.68 -8.37 13.21
CA MET A 2 35.31 -6.94 13.13
C MET A 2 36.14 -6.17 14.15
N ASN A 3 36.92 -5.19 13.69
CA ASN A 3 37.54 -4.21 14.57
C ASN A 3 36.50 -3.10 14.80
N PRO A 4 36.08 -2.80 16.05
CA PRO A 4 35.20 -1.68 16.39
C PRO A 4 35.62 -0.36 15.72
N ASP A 5 36.92 -0.20 15.47
CA ASP A 5 37.54 0.92 14.78
C ASP A 5 36.93 1.22 13.41
N ASN A 6 36.50 0.20 12.65
CA ASN A 6 35.93 0.41 11.31
C ASN A 6 34.55 1.09 11.35
N CYS A 7 33.73 0.82 12.37
CA CYS A 7 32.41 1.45 12.50
C CYS A 7 32.54 2.94 12.83
N VAL A 8 33.49 3.29 13.72
CA VAL A 8 33.77 4.68 14.10
C VAL A 8 34.26 5.48 12.89
N ILE A 9 35.17 4.91 12.11
CA ILE A 9 35.71 5.55 10.90
C ILE A 9 34.61 5.79 9.85
N VAL A 10 33.72 4.81 9.63
CA VAL A 10 32.59 4.95 8.70
C VAL A 10 31.61 6.03 9.20
N LEU A 11 31.29 6.06 10.49
CA LEU A 11 30.42 7.08 11.08
C LEU A 11 30.99 8.50 10.90
N GLU A 12 32.25 8.71 11.25
CA GLU A 12 32.94 10.00 11.08
C GLU A 12 32.97 10.44 9.62
N THR A 13 33.17 9.49 8.69
CA THR A 13 33.16 9.78 7.25
C THR A 13 31.76 10.18 6.77
N LEU A 14 30.71 9.49 7.22
CA LEU A 14 29.32 9.84 6.90
C LEU A 14 28.93 11.22 7.45
N ARG A 15 29.40 11.58 8.66
CA ARG A 15 29.21 12.94 9.23
C ARG A 15 29.85 14.01 8.36
N LYS A 16 31.07 13.78 7.89
CA LYS A 16 31.74 14.70 6.94
C LYS A 16 31.01 14.79 5.60
N ALA A 17 30.49 13.66 5.09
CA ALA A 17 29.72 13.63 3.84
C ALA A 17 28.33 14.30 3.95
N THR A 18 27.82 14.51 5.16
CA THR A 18 26.57 15.26 5.41
C THR A 18 26.81 16.71 5.87
N SER A 19 28.06 17.14 5.94
CA SER A 19 28.47 18.50 6.31
C SER A 19 28.14 19.51 5.20
N GLN A 20 27.83 20.74 5.58
CA GLN A 20 27.68 21.86 4.62
C GLN A 20 29.04 22.36 4.10
N ASN A 21 30.15 21.93 4.68
CA ASN A 21 31.49 22.31 4.24
C ASN A 21 31.95 21.45 3.06
N ALA A 22 32.04 22.05 1.87
CA ALA A 22 32.46 21.39 0.63
C ALA A 22 33.86 20.76 0.69
N GLU A 23 34.78 21.30 1.50
CA GLU A 23 36.13 20.77 1.68
C GLU A 23 36.13 19.45 2.46
N GLN A 24 35.12 19.21 3.31
CA GLN A 24 34.94 17.96 4.04
C GLN A 24 34.08 16.96 3.28
N LEU A 25 33.06 17.46 2.58
CA LEU A 25 32.09 16.63 1.86
C LEU A 25 32.76 15.85 0.71
N LYS A 26 33.48 16.51 -0.19
CA LYS A 26 34.03 15.86 -1.40
C LYS A 26 34.99 14.71 -1.08
N PRO A 27 35.98 14.87 -0.17
CA PRO A 27 36.85 13.77 0.20
C PRO A 27 36.10 12.62 0.88
N ALA A 28 35.09 12.94 1.71
CA ALA A 28 34.30 11.93 2.39
C ALA A 28 33.46 11.09 1.42
N GLU A 29 32.80 11.72 0.43
CA GLU A 29 32.06 11.00 -0.62
C GLU A 29 32.98 10.10 -1.45
N GLN A 30 34.18 10.57 -1.80
CA GLN A 30 35.19 9.77 -2.50
C GLN A 30 35.62 8.56 -1.66
N GLN A 31 35.85 8.77 -0.36
CA GLN A 31 36.24 7.68 0.54
C GLN A 31 35.12 6.62 0.68
N LEU A 32 33.87 7.05 0.83
CA LEU A 32 32.71 6.14 0.88
C LEU A 32 32.59 5.32 -0.41
N LYS A 33 32.87 5.94 -1.56
CA LYS A 33 32.88 5.25 -2.86
C LYS A 33 33.99 4.20 -2.95
N CYS A 34 35.18 4.50 -2.44
CA CYS A 34 36.29 3.53 -2.39
C CYS A 34 35.96 2.32 -1.51
N TRP A 35 35.17 2.50 -0.46
CA TRP A 35 34.76 1.40 0.43
C TRP A 35 33.57 0.57 -0.07
N GLU A 36 32.91 0.93 -1.17
CA GLU A 36 31.76 0.16 -1.71
C GLU A 36 32.10 -1.32 -2.00
N THR A 37 33.37 -1.64 -2.20
CA THR A 37 33.86 -3.00 -2.47
C THR A 37 34.66 -3.61 -1.32
N GLU A 38 34.83 -2.89 -0.20
CA GLU A 38 35.55 -3.38 0.96
C GLU A 38 34.68 -4.30 1.82
N LYS A 39 35.29 -5.37 2.33
CA LYS A 39 34.58 -6.32 3.19
C LYS A 39 34.15 -5.65 4.48
N TRP A 40 32.93 -5.93 4.94
CA TRP A 40 32.31 -5.39 6.15
C TRP A 40 31.85 -3.93 6.06
N PHE A 41 32.01 -3.26 4.92
CA PHE A 41 31.55 -1.87 4.76
C PHE A 41 30.03 -1.76 4.96
N TYR A 42 29.24 -2.63 4.32
CA TYR A 42 27.79 -2.60 4.45
C TYR A 42 27.32 -2.97 5.85
N SER A 43 28.04 -3.85 6.53
CA SER A 43 27.78 -4.20 7.93
C SER A 43 28.04 -3.02 8.88
N ALA A 44 29.06 -2.22 8.61
CA ALA A 44 29.33 -0.98 9.35
C ALA A 44 28.24 0.06 9.08
N LEU A 45 27.85 0.27 7.81
CA LEU A 45 26.74 1.16 7.45
C LEU A 45 25.43 0.75 8.14
N LEU A 46 25.10 -0.54 8.18
CA LEU A 46 23.89 -1.02 8.85
C LEU A 46 23.95 -0.80 10.36
N SER A 47 25.14 -0.89 10.96
CA SER A 47 25.32 -0.61 12.39
C SER A 47 25.12 0.88 12.69
N VAL A 48 25.64 1.78 11.85
CA VAL A 48 25.38 3.23 11.93
C VAL A 48 23.90 3.53 11.72
N PHE A 49 23.26 2.90 10.73
CA PHE A 49 21.83 3.05 10.49
C PHE A 49 21.01 2.61 11.70
N SER A 50 21.34 1.51 12.36
CA SER A 50 20.58 0.99 13.51
C SER A 50 20.81 1.73 14.83
N ASP A 51 21.80 2.63 14.90
CA ASP A 51 22.09 3.39 16.10
C ASP A 51 21.20 4.65 16.19
N HIS A 52 20.24 4.63 17.13
CA HIS A 52 19.31 5.73 17.32
C HIS A 52 19.95 6.99 17.94
N SER A 53 21.19 6.90 18.44
CA SER A 53 21.94 8.07 18.93
C SER A 53 22.59 8.87 17.81
N VAL A 54 22.67 8.32 16.60
CA VAL A 54 23.22 8.98 15.41
C VAL A 54 22.18 9.88 14.75
N GLU A 55 22.66 10.98 14.17
CA GLU A 55 21.85 11.99 13.50
C GLU A 55 21.04 11.42 12.32
N VAL A 56 19.79 11.84 12.16
CA VAL A 56 18.85 11.28 11.15
C VAL A 56 19.40 11.40 9.72
N ASN A 57 20.04 12.51 9.37
CA ASN A 57 20.65 12.72 8.06
C ASN A 57 21.82 11.77 7.78
N VAL A 58 22.62 11.44 8.81
CA VAL A 58 23.74 10.49 8.72
C VAL A 58 23.21 9.07 8.55
N ARG A 59 22.20 8.67 9.34
CA ARG A 59 21.51 7.38 9.22
C ARG A 59 20.83 7.23 7.85
N TRP A 60 20.24 8.31 7.35
CA TRP A 60 19.65 8.38 6.01
C TRP A 60 20.69 8.14 4.92
N LEU A 61 21.84 8.82 4.98
CA LEU A 61 22.92 8.61 4.02
C LEU A 61 23.43 7.16 4.08
N ALA A 62 23.58 6.59 5.28
CA ALA A 62 24.00 5.21 5.45
C ALA A 62 23.05 4.24 4.72
N VAL A 63 21.74 4.33 4.94
CA VAL A 63 20.78 3.43 4.28
C VAL A 63 20.71 3.62 2.77
N LEU A 64 20.98 4.83 2.25
CA LEU A 64 21.10 5.06 0.80
C LEU A 64 22.29 4.30 0.19
N TYR A 65 23.46 4.32 0.85
CA TYR A 65 24.62 3.53 0.40
C TYR A 65 24.32 2.02 0.46
N ILE A 66 23.68 1.54 1.53
CA ILE A 66 23.33 0.11 1.62
C ILE A 66 22.37 -0.26 0.48
N LYS A 67 21.34 0.56 0.22
CA LYS A 67 20.38 0.32 -0.87
C LYS A 67 21.09 0.20 -2.22
N ASN A 68 21.98 1.14 -2.53
CA ASN A 68 22.75 1.13 -3.78
C ASN A 68 23.68 -0.09 -3.85
N GLY A 69 24.31 -0.44 -2.73
CA GLY A 69 25.18 -1.61 -2.62
C GLY A 69 24.45 -2.92 -2.86
N ILE A 70 23.23 -3.06 -2.35
CA ILE A 70 22.40 -4.26 -2.60
C ILE A 70 22.03 -4.39 -4.08
N GLU A 71 21.72 -3.29 -4.75
CA GLU A 71 21.40 -3.32 -6.18
C GLU A 71 22.59 -3.76 -7.05
N ARG A 72 23.80 -3.30 -6.69
CA ARG A 72 25.04 -3.53 -7.44
C ARG A 72 25.73 -4.85 -7.10
N TYR A 73 25.85 -5.18 -5.81
CA TYR A 73 26.81 -6.18 -5.31
C TYR A 73 26.15 -7.37 -4.59
N TRP A 74 24.81 -7.42 -4.45
CA TRP A 74 24.17 -8.53 -3.72
C TRP A 74 24.18 -9.87 -4.48
N ARG A 75 24.05 -9.84 -5.81
CA ARG A 75 24.00 -11.08 -6.60
C ARG A 75 25.35 -11.80 -6.55
N LYS A 76 25.34 -13.14 -6.42
CA LYS A 76 26.56 -13.96 -6.42
C LYS A 76 27.39 -13.80 -7.71
N THR A 77 26.76 -13.43 -8.82
CA THR A 77 27.39 -13.18 -10.13
C THR A 77 27.90 -11.75 -10.31
N ALA A 78 27.67 -10.84 -9.36
CA ALA A 78 28.13 -9.45 -9.47
C ALA A 78 29.66 -9.38 -9.34
N THR A 79 30.28 -8.49 -10.12
CA THR A 79 31.67 -8.09 -9.86
C THR A 79 31.76 -7.47 -8.48
N ASN A 80 32.73 -7.89 -7.66
CA ASN A 80 32.87 -7.48 -6.26
C ASN A 80 31.62 -7.79 -5.41
N ALA A 81 31.01 -8.96 -5.64
CA ALA A 81 29.86 -9.41 -4.86
C ALA A 81 30.16 -9.40 -3.36
N ILE A 82 29.18 -8.95 -2.57
CA ILE A 82 29.25 -9.00 -1.10
C ILE A 82 29.43 -10.46 -0.68
N ALA A 83 30.38 -10.71 0.22
CA ALA A 83 30.70 -12.04 0.71
C ALA A 83 29.51 -12.65 1.49
N GLU A 84 29.36 -13.97 1.44
CA GLU A 84 28.19 -14.64 2.03
C GLU A 84 28.11 -14.52 3.55
N ASP A 85 29.27 -14.44 4.24
CA ASP A 85 29.34 -14.21 5.68
C ASP A 85 28.81 -12.83 6.07
N GLU A 86 29.13 -11.80 5.28
CA GLU A 86 28.55 -10.47 5.43
C GLU A 86 27.05 -10.45 5.09
N LYS A 87 26.60 -11.10 4.00
CA LYS A 87 25.17 -11.18 3.68
C LYS A 87 24.37 -11.83 4.80
N LYS A 88 24.88 -12.90 5.40
CA LYS A 88 24.22 -13.56 6.54
C LYS A 88 24.07 -12.61 7.73
N LEU A 89 25.13 -11.86 8.06
CA LEU A 89 25.08 -10.85 9.13
C LEU A 89 24.08 -9.73 8.83
N LEU A 90 24.09 -9.21 7.60
CA LEU A 90 23.18 -8.17 7.15
C LEU A 90 21.72 -8.62 7.26
N ARG A 91 21.40 -9.82 6.77
CA ARG A 91 20.08 -10.44 6.89
C ARG A 91 19.64 -10.55 8.34
N GLN A 92 20.49 -11.08 9.22
CA GLN A 92 20.18 -11.19 10.65
C GLN A 92 19.89 -9.81 11.29
N LYS A 93 20.75 -8.81 11.05
CA LYS A 93 20.62 -7.47 11.63
C LYS A 93 19.41 -6.70 11.10
N MET A 94 19.03 -6.89 9.84
CA MET A 94 17.88 -6.18 9.25
C MET A 94 16.53 -6.54 9.89
N ILE A 95 16.43 -7.72 10.52
CA ILE A 95 15.21 -8.21 11.17
C ILE A 95 15.36 -8.39 12.69
N SER A 96 16.45 -7.90 13.29
CA SER A 96 16.70 -8.07 14.73
C SER A 96 16.02 -7.03 15.61
N ASN A 97 15.64 -5.88 15.06
CA ASN A 97 15.03 -4.80 15.84
C ASN A 97 13.99 -4.04 15.00
N PHE A 98 12.78 -3.92 15.54
CA PHE A 98 11.65 -3.23 14.91
C PHE A 98 11.25 -1.94 15.66
N ASN A 99 12.21 -1.29 16.32
CA ASN A 99 11.96 -0.10 17.15
C ASN A 99 12.35 1.25 16.50
N GLU A 100 12.50 1.33 15.18
CA GLU A 100 12.86 2.59 14.51
C GLU A 100 11.81 3.68 14.76
N PRO A 101 12.12 4.78 15.48
CA PRO A 101 11.15 5.82 15.76
C PRO A 101 10.82 6.67 14.53
N VAL A 102 11.76 6.86 13.60
CA VAL A 102 11.59 7.78 12.45
C VAL A 102 10.93 7.06 11.27
N ASN A 103 9.69 7.44 10.94
CA ASN A 103 8.90 6.83 9.86
C ASN A 103 9.64 6.76 8.51
N GLN A 104 10.40 7.80 8.16
CA GLN A 104 11.15 7.84 6.90
C GLN A 104 12.28 6.80 6.87
N LEU A 105 12.99 6.59 7.99
CA LEU A 105 14.04 5.57 8.10
C LEU A 105 13.43 4.16 8.15
N ALA A 106 12.31 3.99 8.84
CA ALA A 106 11.56 2.73 8.85
C ALA A 106 11.13 2.29 7.45
N LEU A 107 10.68 3.24 6.61
CA LEU A 107 10.37 3.00 5.22
C LEU A 107 11.61 2.55 4.42
N GLN A 108 12.77 3.17 4.64
CA GLN A 108 14.00 2.75 3.97
C GLN A 108 14.41 1.32 4.38
N LEU A 109 14.30 0.96 5.66
CA LEU A 109 14.53 -0.41 6.13
C LEU A 109 13.57 -1.41 5.47
N ALA A 110 12.29 -1.09 5.39
CA ALA A 110 11.29 -1.94 4.73
C ALA A 110 11.60 -2.16 3.24
N VAL A 111 11.98 -1.10 2.52
CA VAL A 111 12.42 -1.19 1.12
C VAL A 111 13.68 -2.05 1.01
N LEU A 112 14.65 -1.87 1.91
CA LEU A 112 15.91 -2.61 1.92
C LEU A 112 15.68 -4.11 2.11
N VAL A 113 14.91 -4.48 3.14
CA VAL A 113 14.52 -5.86 3.42
C VAL A 113 13.80 -6.46 2.22
N SER A 114 12.87 -5.73 1.59
CA SER A 114 12.13 -6.23 0.43
C SER A 114 13.00 -6.47 -0.82
N LYS A 115 14.08 -5.69 -0.99
CA LYS A 115 15.05 -5.88 -2.07
C LYS A 115 15.87 -7.14 -1.84
N VAL A 116 16.37 -7.35 -0.63
CA VAL A 116 17.09 -8.58 -0.27
C VAL A 116 16.18 -9.80 -0.35
N ALA A 117 14.96 -9.71 0.18
CA ALA A 117 13.96 -10.77 0.12
C ALA A 117 13.67 -11.21 -1.33
N ARG A 118 13.69 -10.27 -2.29
CA ARG A 118 13.52 -10.61 -3.70
C ARG A 118 14.60 -11.59 -4.22
N PHE A 119 15.82 -11.49 -3.72
CA PHE A 119 16.92 -12.37 -4.10
C PHE A 119 16.93 -13.67 -3.30
N ASP A 120 16.71 -13.54 -1.99
CA ASP A 120 17.12 -14.59 -1.05
C ASP A 120 15.95 -15.33 -0.41
N CYS A 121 14.73 -14.79 -0.45
CA CYS A 121 13.57 -15.42 0.16
C CYS A 121 12.94 -16.46 -0.80
N PRO A 122 12.60 -17.67 -0.30
CA PRO A 122 12.84 -18.19 1.05
C PRO A 122 14.15 -18.98 1.20
N ALA A 123 14.76 -19.41 0.09
CA ALA A 123 15.79 -20.45 0.10
C ALA A 123 17.04 -20.08 0.92
N GLU A 124 17.54 -18.87 0.75
CA GLU A 124 18.70 -18.40 1.48
C GLU A 124 18.27 -17.79 2.82
N TRP A 125 17.12 -17.09 2.87
CA TRP A 125 16.63 -16.35 4.05
C TRP A 125 15.27 -16.86 4.59
N PRO A 126 15.21 -18.10 5.12
CA PRO A 126 13.96 -18.72 5.55
C PRO A 126 13.35 -18.09 6.80
N GLU A 127 14.15 -17.43 7.65
CA GLU A 127 13.70 -16.85 8.92
C GLU A 127 12.93 -15.53 8.76
N LEU A 128 12.98 -14.90 7.58
CA LEU A 128 12.40 -13.58 7.33
C LEU A 128 10.91 -13.53 7.67
N VAL A 129 10.11 -14.38 7.03
CA VAL A 129 8.65 -14.39 7.20
C VAL A 129 8.26 -14.79 8.62
N PRO A 130 8.77 -15.91 9.19
CA PRO A 130 8.45 -16.28 10.58
C PRO A 130 8.74 -15.16 11.59
N THR A 131 9.88 -14.48 11.45
CA THR A 131 10.26 -13.35 12.33
C THR A 131 9.28 -12.19 12.19
N LEU A 132 8.93 -11.80 10.96
CA LEU A 132 7.95 -10.74 10.73
C LEU A 132 6.59 -11.08 11.35
N LEU A 133 6.08 -12.30 11.15
CA LEU A 133 4.79 -12.71 11.71
C LEU A 133 4.81 -12.75 13.24
N GLN A 134 5.93 -13.16 13.85
CA GLN A 134 6.09 -13.10 15.30
C GLN A 134 5.99 -11.66 15.81
N VAL A 135 6.64 -10.71 15.17
CA VAL A 135 6.62 -9.30 15.60
C VAL A 135 5.28 -8.63 15.31
N VAL A 136 4.60 -8.98 14.21
CA VAL A 136 3.23 -8.49 13.93
C VAL A 136 2.23 -8.96 15.00
N ARG A 137 2.50 -10.08 15.69
CA ARG A 137 1.70 -10.54 16.84
C ARG A 137 2.04 -9.85 18.15
N SER A 138 3.08 -9.01 18.19
CA SER A 138 3.45 -8.25 19.38
C SER A 138 2.29 -7.34 19.82
N PRO A 139 2.04 -7.20 21.13
CA PRO A 139 1.09 -6.21 21.65
C PRO A 139 1.65 -4.78 21.58
N GLU A 140 2.94 -4.60 21.30
CA GLU A 140 3.56 -3.27 21.21
C GLU A 140 3.31 -2.62 19.84
N ASP A 141 2.71 -1.42 19.85
CA ASP A 141 2.29 -0.70 18.63
C ASP A 141 3.46 -0.43 17.67
N LEU A 142 4.59 0.06 18.18
CA LEU A 142 5.72 0.48 17.35
C LEU A 142 6.34 -0.72 16.61
N PRO A 143 6.85 -1.77 17.28
CA PRO A 143 7.32 -2.99 16.62
C PRO A 143 6.30 -3.60 15.65
N GLN A 144 5.03 -3.69 16.07
CA GLN A 144 3.98 -4.25 15.23
C GLN A 144 3.82 -3.44 13.94
N GLN A 145 3.74 -2.10 14.04
CA GLN A 145 3.63 -1.22 12.88
C GLN A 145 4.85 -1.32 11.96
N ARG A 146 6.07 -1.40 12.51
CA ARG A 146 7.30 -1.55 11.71
C ARG A 146 7.34 -2.90 11.00
N ALA A 147 6.98 -3.98 11.67
CA ALA A 147 6.92 -5.31 11.06
C ALA A 147 5.84 -5.39 9.98
N LEU A 148 4.67 -4.77 10.18
CA LEU A 148 3.62 -4.67 9.15
C LEU A 148 4.11 -3.91 7.91
N LEU A 149 4.85 -2.81 8.09
CA LEU A 149 5.44 -2.05 6.99
C LEU A 149 6.45 -2.91 6.19
N VAL A 150 7.35 -3.61 6.89
CA VAL A 150 8.31 -4.50 6.24
C VAL A 150 7.59 -5.64 5.52
N LEU A 151 6.59 -6.27 6.16
CA LEU A 151 5.79 -7.34 5.57
C LEU A 151 5.05 -6.86 4.31
N HIS A 152 4.47 -5.66 4.31
CA HIS A 152 3.84 -5.07 3.13
C HIS A 152 4.82 -4.98 1.96
N HIS A 153 6.02 -4.43 2.18
CA HIS A 153 7.03 -4.27 1.14
C HIS A 153 7.58 -5.62 0.64
N VAL A 154 7.81 -6.59 1.55
CA VAL A 154 8.23 -7.95 1.20
C VAL A 154 7.18 -8.64 0.35
N THR A 155 5.92 -8.65 0.79
CA THR A 155 4.80 -9.26 0.05
C THR A 155 4.67 -8.65 -1.33
N LYS A 156 4.69 -7.31 -1.45
CA LYS A 156 4.65 -6.61 -2.75
C LYS A 156 5.82 -7.01 -3.66
N SER A 157 7.03 -7.10 -3.10
CA SER A 157 8.24 -7.47 -3.85
C SER A 157 8.13 -8.90 -4.38
N LEU A 158 7.72 -9.86 -3.56
CA LEU A 158 7.60 -11.27 -3.94
C LEU A 158 6.43 -11.50 -4.91
N ALA A 159 5.27 -10.88 -4.69
CA ALA A 159 4.10 -10.98 -5.56
C ALA A 159 4.38 -10.55 -7.01
N SER A 160 5.32 -9.63 -7.22
CA SER A 160 5.70 -9.13 -8.55
C SER A 160 6.59 -10.08 -9.35
N LYS A 161 7.06 -11.18 -8.77
CA LYS A 161 7.86 -12.18 -9.49
C LYS A 161 6.98 -12.99 -10.44
N ARG A 162 7.45 -13.18 -11.67
CA ARG A 162 6.66 -13.79 -12.76
C ARG A 162 7.02 -15.24 -13.07
N LEU A 163 8.17 -15.73 -12.61
CA LEU A 163 8.61 -17.11 -12.85
C LEU A 163 7.72 -18.11 -12.08
N ALA A 164 7.46 -19.27 -12.68
CA ALA A 164 6.54 -20.26 -12.11
C ALA A 164 6.96 -20.76 -10.72
N GLY A 165 8.26 -21.01 -10.52
CA GLY A 165 8.79 -21.42 -9.21
C GLY A 165 8.57 -20.36 -8.13
N ASP A 166 8.88 -19.10 -8.42
CA ASP A 166 8.66 -17.98 -7.51
C ASP A 166 7.17 -17.77 -7.18
N ARG A 167 6.28 -17.95 -8.17
CA ARG A 167 4.83 -17.82 -7.96
C ARG A 167 4.30 -18.87 -7.00
N ARG A 168 4.73 -20.14 -7.11
CA ARG A 168 4.34 -21.22 -6.20
C ARG A 168 4.77 -20.91 -4.76
N VAL A 169 6.02 -20.51 -4.60
CA VAL A 169 6.58 -20.08 -3.31
C VAL A 169 5.78 -18.93 -2.71
N PHE A 170 5.42 -17.92 -3.52
CA PHE A 170 4.59 -16.81 -3.04
C PHE A 170 3.17 -17.26 -2.69
N GLN A 171 2.57 -18.18 -3.44
CA GLN A 171 1.24 -18.72 -3.14
C GLN A 171 1.21 -19.44 -1.80
N GLU A 172 2.20 -20.29 -1.52
CA GLU A 172 2.34 -20.99 -0.24
C GLU A 172 2.49 -19.99 0.91
N LEU A 173 3.37 -18.99 0.74
CA LEU A 173 3.54 -17.90 1.70
C LEU A 173 2.22 -17.13 1.92
N ALA A 174 1.56 -16.70 0.86
CA ALA A 174 0.33 -15.93 0.90
C ALA A 174 -0.76 -16.73 1.64
N SER A 175 -0.90 -18.02 1.35
CA SER A 175 -1.89 -18.90 1.97
C SER A 175 -1.67 -19.02 3.49
N ASN A 176 -0.40 -19.07 3.91
CA ASN A 176 -0.03 -19.17 5.33
C ASN A 176 -0.27 -17.88 6.13
N ILE A 177 -0.20 -16.71 5.48
CA ILE A 177 -0.31 -15.42 6.17
C ILE A 177 -1.68 -14.75 6.01
N PHE A 178 -2.42 -15.07 4.94
CA PHE A 178 -3.64 -14.35 4.57
C PHE A 178 -4.69 -14.34 5.69
N GLY A 179 -5.02 -15.50 6.24
CA GLY A 179 -6.03 -15.59 7.31
C GLY A 179 -5.68 -14.78 8.55
N PHE A 180 -4.39 -14.79 8.94
CA PHE A 180 -3.90 -14.00 10.07
C PHE A 180 -3.99 -12.49 9.80
N ILE A 181 -3.56 -12.02 8.62
CA ILE A 181 -3.62 -10.61 8.25
C ILE A 181 -5.07 -10.14 8.13
N LEU A 182 -5.97 -10.98 7.58
CA LEU A 182 -7.38 -10.69 7.50
C LEU A 182 -8.00 -10.51 8.90
N GLN A 183 -7.74 -11.44 9.82
CA GLN A 183 -8.22 -11.33 11.21
C GLN A 183 -7.68 -10.07 11.90
N LEU A 184 -6.38 -9.77 11.75
CA LEU A 184 -5.79 -8.56 12.30
C LEU A 184 -6.47 -7.31 11.74
N TRP A 185 -6.68 -7.24 10.44
CA TRP A 185 -7.37 -6.13 9.80
C TRP A 185 -8.83 -5.99 10.26
N THR A 186 -9.57 -7.10 10.39
CA THR A 186 -10.94 -7.09 10.91
C THR A 186 -10.97 -6.53 12.33
N ASN A 187 -10.15 -7.06 13.24
CA ASN A 187 -10.09 -6.61 14.63
C ASN A 187 -9.73 -5.12 14.75
N GLN A 188 -8.75 -4.66 13.96
CA GLN A 188 -8.34 -3.25 13.96
C GLN A 188 -9.42 -2.34 13.37
N THR A 189 -10.13 -2.79 12.34
CA THR A 189 -11.23 -2.04 11.73
C THR A 189 -12.43 -1.95 12.67
N GLU A 190 -12.82 -3.06 13.30
CA GLU A 190 -13.89 -3.10 14.31
C GLU A 190 -13.55 -2.24 15.53
N GLY A 191 -12.30 -2.32 16.02
CA GLY A 191 -11.80 -1.48 17.11
C GLY A 191 -11.85 0.00 16.76
N PHE A 192 -11.40 0.38 15.55
CA PHE A 192 -11.47 1.74 15.05
C PHE A 192 -12.93 2.24 14.97
N LEU A 193 -13.83 1.47 14.36
CA LEU A 193 -15.24 1.81 14.25
C LEU A 193 -15.93 1.90 15.63
N GLY A 194 -15.57 1.01 16.56
CA GLY A 194 -16.07 1.01 17.93
C GLY A 194 -15.63 2.25 18.71
N GLN A 195 -14.36 2.66 18.60
CA GLN A 195 -13.85 3.89 19.22
C GLN A 195 -14.48 5.15 18.60
N MET A 196 -14.73 5.13 17.28
CA MET A 196 -15.47 6.20 16.62
C MET A 196 -16.91 6.32 17.15
N ALA A 197 -17.52 5.20 17.56
CA ALA A 197 -18.86 5.18 18.13
C ALA A 197 -18.91 5.53 19.63
N SER A 198 -17.84 5.29 20.40
CA SER A 198 -17.84 5.37 21.87
C SER A 198 -17.25 6.64 22.49
N ASN A 199 -16.57 7.51 21.73
CA ASN A 199 -16.04 8.80 22.22
C ASN A 199 -17.16 9.85 22.51
N GLN A 200 -17.92 9.64 23.59
CA GLN A 200 -18.78 10.62 24.25
C GLN A 200 -17.91 11.77 24.79
N GLU A 201 -18.02 13.00 24.29
CA GLU A 201 -19.00 14.00 24.77
C GLU A 201 -19.48 14.97 23.67
N SER A 202 -18.90 14.91 22.46
CA SER A 202 -19.30 15.77 21.34
C SER A 202 -20.08 15.03 20.25
N VAL A 203 -20.00 13.70 20.21
CA VAL A 203 -20.64 12.88 19.15
C VAL A 203 -22.08 12.51 19.50
N GLY A 204 -22.50 12.44 20.77
CA GLY A 204 -23.87 12.09 21.16
C GLY A 204 -24.91 13.16 20.78
N ILE A 205 -24.61 14.43 21.03
CA ILE A 205 -25.40 15.58 20.57
C ILE A 205 -25.28 15.73 19.04
N LEU A 206 -24.15 15.29 18.47
CA LEU A 206 -24.01 15.17 17.02
C LEU A 206 -24.81 14.00 16.45
N LEU A 207 -25.07 12.90 17.17
CA LEU A 207 -25.76 11.71 16.67
C LEU A 207 -27.27 11.91 16.69
N GLU A 208 -27.79 12.65 17.66
CA GLU A 208 -29.17 13.16 17.66
C GLU A 208 -29.37 14.20 16.53
N LYS A 209 -28.31 14.93 16.16
CA LYS A 209 -28.23 15.74 14.93
C LYS A 209 -27.94 14.90 13.67
N SER A 210 -27.27 13.75 13.76
CA SER A 210 -26.98 12.82 12.65
C SER A 210 -28.20 11.99 12.29
N TYR A 211 -29.08 11.73 13.26
CA TYR A 211 -30.44 11.24 13.03
C TYR A 211 -31.25 12.26 12.20
N LEU A 212 -31.01 13.56 12.41
CA LEU A 212 -31.50 14.61 11.51
C LEU A 212 -30.69 14.73 10.20
N CYS A 213 -29.45 14.23 10.12
CA CYS A 213 -28.62 14.21 8.89
C CYS A 213 -29.02 13.17 7.82
N LEU A 214 -30.00 12.29 8.09
CA LEU A 214 -30.70 11.58 7.01
C LEU A 214 -31.68 12.49 6.23
N LYS A 215 -31.84 13.75 6.65
CA LYS A 215 -32.46 14.84 5.88
C LYS A 215 -31.58 16.10 5.92
N GLY A 216 -30.83 16.34 4.85
CA GLY A 216 -30.40 17.68 4.46
C GLY A 216 -28.99 18.11 4.88
N LYS A 217 -28.12 18.17 3.87
CA LYS A 217 -26.95 19.03 3.67
C LYS A 217 -25.81 19.00 4.71
N SER A 218 -24.69 18.45 4.22
CA SER A 218 -23.31 18.75 4.60
C SER A 218 -22.76 18.01 5.82
N LEU A 219 -22.33 16.76 5.59
CA LEU A 219 -21.27 16.12 6.38
C LEU A 219 -19.96 16.89 6.20
N ARG A 220 -19.84 18.04 6.89
CA ARG A 220 -18.55 18.70 7.06
C ARG A 220 -17.78 17.94 8.13
N CYS A 221 -17.05 16.92 7.70
CA CYS A 221 -15.89 16.40 8.44
C CYS A 221 -14.73 17.43 8.40
N SER A 222 -15.03 18.72 8.55
CA SER A 222 -14.09 19.84 8.47
C SER A 222 -13.29 20.03 9.76
N SER A 223 -13.74 19.41 10.86
CA SER A 223 -13.14 19.58 12.19
C SER A 223 -11.84 18.78 12.37
N HIS A 224 -11.62 17.72 11.58
CA HIS A 224 -10.44 16.84 11.66
C HIS A 224 -9.95 16.41 10.27
N PRO A 225 -9.19 17.28 9.56
CA PRO A 225 -8.73 17.00 8.19
C PRO A 225 -7.90 15.72 8.07
N GLN A 226 -7.15 15.35 9.12
CA GLN A 226 -6.36 14.11 9.14
C GLN A 226 -7.25 12.85 9.15
N LEU A 227 -8.35 12.86 9.91
CA LEU A 227 -9.28 11.73 9.98
C LEU A 227 -9.98 11.54 8.63
N ARG A 228 -10.42 12.64 8.00
CA ARG A 228 -11.00 12.61 6.66
C ARG A 228 -10.05 11.96 5.65
N GLN A 229 -8.78 12.37 5.62
CA GLN A 229 -7.78 11.77 4.72
C GLN A 229 -7.56 10.27 4.98
N ILE A 230 -7.63 9.83 6.23
CA ILE A 230 -7.53 8.40 6.57
C ILE A 230 -8.76 7.66 6.04
N CYS A 231 -9.98 8.15 6.29
CA CYS A 231 -11.21 7.54 5.81
C CYS A 231 -11.25 7.47 4.27
N GLU A 232 -10.87 8.54 3.57
CA GLU A 232 -10.79 8.56 2.11
C GLU A 232 -9.84 7.48 1.57
N LYS A 233 -8.67 7.29 2.21
CA LYS A 233 -7.74 6.20 1.86
C LYS A 233 -8.32 4.81 2.11
N TYR A 234 -9.04 4.62 3.22
CA TYR A 234 -9.68 3.35 3.53
C TYR A 234 -10.74 3.00 2.49
N VAL A 235 -11.65 3.93 2.19
CA VAL A 235 -12.72 3.73 1.19
C VAL A 235 -12.11 3.36 -0.16
N VAL A 236 -11.08 4.08 -0.61
CA VAL A 236 -10.35 3.79 -1.84
C VAL A 236 -9.71 2.40 -1.86
N LEU A 237 -9.17 1.94 -0.73
CA LEU A 237 -8.59 0.60 -0.62
C LEU A 237 -9.66 -0.48 -0.65
N PHE A 238 -10.79 -0.28 0.03
CA PHE A 238 -11.94 -1.20 -0.01
C PHE A 238 -12.48 -1.36 -1.43
N THR A 239 -12.73 -0.25 -2.13
CA THR A 239 -13.23 -0.30 -3.51
C THR A 239 -12.22 -0.96 -4.44
N LYS A 240 -10.92 -0.75 -4.21
CA LYS A 240 -9.88 -1.45 -4.96
C LYS A 240 -9.89 -2.96 -4.70
N VAL A 241 -10.03 -3.41 -3.45
CA VAL A 241 -10.14 -4.84 -3.13
C VAL A 241 -11.33 -5.47 -3.85
N LEU A 242 -12.49 -4.81 -3.84
CA LEU A 242 -13.67 -5.27 -4.56
C LEU A 242 -13.41 -5.41 -6.07
N HIS A 243 -12.77 -4.40 -6.67
CA HIS A 243 -12.41 -4.43 -8.08
C HIS A 243 -11.41 -5.55 -8.40
N ASP A 244 -10.36 -5.72 -7.59
CA ASP A 244 -9.34 -6.77 -7.78
C ASP A 244 -9.97 -8.18 -7.64
N VAL A 245 -10.92 -8.38 -6.73
CA VAL A 245 -11.66 -9.67 -6.59
C VAL A 245 -12.54 -9.92 -7.81
N LEU A 246 -13.24 -8.90 -8.32
CA LEU A 246 -14.04 -9.02 -9.53
C LEU A 246 -13.18 -9.40 -10.75
N GLU A 247 -12.03 -8.75 -10.94
CA GLU A 247 -11.15 -9.04 -12.08
C GLU A 247 -10.49 -10.42 -12.00
N LEU A 248 -10.07 -10.85 -10.81
CA LEU A 248 -9.33 -12.11 -10.63
C LEU A 248 -10.25 -13.32 -10.42
N HIS A 249 -11.41 -13.10 -9.81
CA HIS A 249 -12.35 -14.15 -9.39
C HIS A 249 -13.82 -13.74 -9.64
N PRO A 250 -14.22 -13.51 -10.91
CA PRO A 250 -15.53 -12.97 -11.24
C PRO A 250 -16.68 -13.84 -10.71
N PHE A 251 -16.57 -15.17 -10.75
CA PHE A 251 -17.61 -16.06 -10.22
C PHE A 251 -17.78 -15.95 -8.70
N SER A 252 -16.68 -15.79 -7.96
CA SER A 252 -16.73 -15.56 -6.51
C SER A 252 -17.32 -14.20 -6.15
N TYR A 253 -17.33 -13.25 -7.10
CA TYR A 253 -17.85 -11.90 -6.90
C TYR A 253 -19.38 -11.81 -7.09
N VAL A 254 -20.03 -12.83 -7.66
CA VAL A 254 -21.47 -12.80 -7.97
C VAL A 254 -22.36 -12.33 -6.80
N PRO A 255 -22.18 -12.83 -5.55
CA PRO A 255 -22.98 -12.38 -4.41
C PRO A 255 -22.82 -10.88 -4.08
N PHE A 256 -21.70 -10.27 -4.49
CA PHE A 256 -21.36 -8.88 -4.23
C PHE A 256 -21.81 -7.93 -5.35
N ILE A 257 -22.29 -8.43 -6.50
CA ILE A 257 -22.72 -7.58 -7.63
C ILE A 257 -23.78 -6.58 -7.17
N LYS A 258 -24.89 -7.08 -6.60
CA LYS A 258 -26.02 -6.22 -6.21
C LYS A 258 -25.62 -5.20 -5.13
N PRO A 259 -25.02 -5.58 -3.98
CA PRO A 259 -24.58 -4.61 -2.97
C PRO A 259 -23.59 -3.57 -3.51
N SER A 260 -22.69 -3.98 -4.41
CA SER A 260 -21.71 -3.07 -5.02
C SER A 260 -22.38 -2.04 -5.92
N LEU A 261 -23.34 -2.48 -6.75
CA LEU A 261 -24.12 -1.59 -7.61
C LEU A 261 -25.01 -0.66 -6.79
N GLU A 262 -25.72 -1.19 -5.78
CA GLU A 262 -26.55 -0.37 -4.87
C GLU A 262 -25.74 0.74 -4.22
N CYS A 263 -24.58 0.41 -3.65
CA CYS A 263 -23.70 1.37 -2.99
C CYS A 263 -23.12 2.39 -3.99
N ALA A 264 -22.48 1.92 -5.06
CA ALA A 264 -21.82 2.79 -6.02
C ALA A 264 -22.82 3.71 -6.74
N ILE A 265 -23.99 3.20 -7.12
CA ILE A 265 -24.98 3.98 -7.86
C ILE A 265 -25.76 4.92 -6.95
N SER A 266 -26.11 4.49 -5.74
CA SER A 266 -26.72 5.37 -4.74
C SER A 266 -25.82 6.57 -4.46
N LEU A 267 -24.52 6.34 -4.22
CA LEU A 267 -23.59 7.43 -3.95
C LEU A 267 -23.32 8.29 -5.19
N CYS A 268 -22.99 7.72 -6.34
CA CYS A 268 -22.60 8.53 -7.52
C CYS A 268 -23.78 9.18 -8.25
N PHE A 269 -24.97 8.58 -8.27
CA PHE A 269 -26.07 9.02 -9.13
C PHE A 269 -27.30 9.50 -8.38
N THR A 270 -27.26 9.60 -7.04
CA THR A 270 -28.37 10.18 -6.27
C THR A 270 -27.88 11.27 -5.32
N GLU A 271 -28.81 11.95 -4.65
CA GLU A 271 -28.50 12.94 -3.61
C GLU A 271 -27.77 12.31 -2.41
N ALA A 272 -27.79 10.98 -2.25
CA ALA A 272 -27.15 10.29 -1.14
C ALA A 272 -25.62 10.46 -1.08
N GLY A 273 -24.95 10.72 -2.21
CA GLY A 273 -23.51 10.98 -2.23
C GLY A 273 -23.11 12.44 -2.07
N GLU A 274 -24.05 13.38 -2.00
CA GLU A 274 -23.70 14.80 -1.95
C GLU A 274 -22.89 15.14 -0.69
N GLY A 275 -21.68 15.68 -0.90
CA GLY A 275 -20.74 16.00 0.17
C GLY A 275 -19.92 14.82 0.71
N LEU A 276 -20.13 13.60 0.18
CA LEU A 276 -19.36 12.40 0.53
C LEU A 276 -18.34 12.00 -0.55
N LEU A 277 -18.61 12.38 -1.80
CA LEU A 277 -17.80 12.00 -2.94
C LEU A 277 -16.54 12.87 -3.07
N PHE A 278 -15.48 12.23 -3.56
CA PHE A 278 -14.26 12.86 -4.04
C PHE A 278 -13.82 12.13 -5.31
N GLU A 279 -13.07 12.82 -6.16
CA GLU A 279 -12.74 12.40 -7.53
C GLU A 279 -12.26 10.93 -7.60
N ARG A 280 -11.26 10.59 -6.78
CA ARG A 280 -10.69 9.23 -6.78
C ARG A 280 -11.72 8.15 -6.43
N PHE A 281 -12.63 8.41 -5.51
CA PHE A 281 -13.69 7.45 -5.18
C PHE A 281 -14.71 7.33 -6.30
N ILE A 282 -15.14 8.45 -6.90
CA ILE A 282 -16.03 8.46 -8.07
C ILE A 282 -15.44 7.60 -9.18
N VAL A 283 -14.19 7.84 -9.57
CA VAL A 283 -13.52 7.10 -10.65
C VAL A 283 -13.48 5.60 -10.33
N GLN A 284 -13.17 5.22 -9.09
CA GLN A 284 -13.14 3.81 -8.70
C GLN A 284 -14.53 3.16 -8.70
N SER A 285 -15.56 3.87 -8.23
CA SER A 285 -16.94 3.39 -8.27
C SER A 285 -17.45 3.22 -9.69
N LEU A 286 -17.17 4.17 -10.59
CA LEU A 286 -17.53 4.08 -12.00
C LEU A 286 -16.78 2.94 -12.71
N ASN A 287 -15.50 2.73 -12.39
CA ASN A 287 -14.74 1.59 -12.92
C ASN A 287 -15.29 0.26 -12.40
N LEU A 288 -15.71 0.18 -11.13
CA LEU A 288 -16.35 -1.01 -10.58
C LEU A 288 -17.68 -1.31 -11.29
N ILE A 289 -18.53 -0.30 -11.51
CA ILE A 289 -19.78 -0.44 -12.27
C ILE A 289 -19.46 -0.94 -13.69
N LYS A 290 -18.50 -0.31 -14.37
CA LYS A 290 -18.07 -0.70 -15.72
C LYS A 290 -17.57 -2.14 -15.75
N ALA A 291 -16.74 -2.55 -14.80
CA ALA A 291 -16.20 -3.90 -14.71
C ALA A 291 -17.32 -4.94 -14.55
N ILE A 292 -18.32 -4.69 -13.70
CA ILE A 292 -19.49 -5.56 -13.53
C ILE A 292 -20.32 -5.64 -14.83
N VAL A 293 -20.57 -4.50 -15.47
CA VAL A 293 -21.38 -4.42 -16.69
C VAL A 293 -20.69 -5.13 -17.86
N SER A 294 -19.38 -4.94 -18.01
CA SER A 294 -18.58 -5.44 -19.13
C SER A 294 -17.92 -6.81 -18.91
N CYS A 295 -18.03 -7.40 -17.72
CA CYS A 295 -17.48 -8.73 -17.42
C CYS A 295 -18.04 -9.79 -18.38
N ALA A 296 -17.13 -10.50 -19.06
CA ALA A 296 -17.45 -11.47 -20.09
C ALA A 296 -18.07 -12.74 -19.49
N GLU A 297 -17.63 -13.12 -18.30
CA GLU A 297 -18.08 -14.28 -17.53
C GLU A 297 -19.55 -14.13 -17.08
N TYR A 298 -20.08 -12.91 -17.04
CA TYR A 298 -21.48 -12.62 -16.68
C TYR A 298 -22.41 -12.51 -17.89
N ARG A 299 -21.93 -12.85 -19.09
CA ARG A 299 -22.73 -12.79 -20.32
C ARG A 299 -23.23 -14.20 -20.66
N PRO A 300 -24.54 -14.48 -20.58
CA PRO A 300 -25.09 -15.74 -21.02
C PRO A 300 -24.86 -15.97 -22.51
N CYS A 301 -24.78 -17.23 -22.92
CA CYS A 301 -24.78 -17.61 -24.32
C CYS A 301 -26.05 -17.11 -25.02
N LYS A 302 -25.97 -16.85 -26.33
CA LYS A 302 -27.14 -16.41 -27.12
C LYS A 302 -28.26 -17.45 -27.12
N ILE A 303 -27.89 -18.73 -26.97
CA ILE A 303 -28.80 -19.85 -26.79
C ILE A 303 -28.81 -20.15 -25.28
N PRO A 304 -29.94 -19.95 -24.58
CA PRO A 304 -30.01 -20.11 -23.13
C PRO A 304 -29.54 -21.47 -22.62
N ASP A 305 -29.89 -22.54 -23.35
CA ASP A 305 -29.55 -23.93 -23.02
C ASP A 305 -28.03 -24.22 -23.09
N ASP A 306 -27.25 -23.36 -23.76
CA ASP A 306 -25.78 -23.50 -23.87
C ASP A 306 -25.03 -22.82 -22.72
N THR A 307 -25.72 -22.08 -21.83
CA THR A 307 -25.08 -21.47 -20.66
C THR A 307 -25.01 -22.48 -19.53
N GLN A 308 -23.86 -23.14 -19.38
CA GLN A 308 -23.72 -24.23 -18.40
C GLN A 308 -23.41 -23.78 -16.97
N ASP A 309 -22.91 -22.55 -16.77
CA ASP A 309 -22.53 -22.07 -15.44
C ASP A 309 -23.70 -21.33 -14.75
N PRO A 310 -24.20 -21.83 -13.59
CA PRO A 310 -25.26 -21.18 -12.84
C PRO A 310 -24.91 -19.76 -12.36
N ALA A 311 -23.65 -19.49 -12.06
CA ALA A 311 -23.20 -18.19 -11.57
C ALA A 311 -23.26 -17.12 -12.68
N THR A 312 -23.05 -17.51 -13.95
CA THR A 312 -23.26 -16.62 -15.10
C THR A 312 -24.72 -16.20 -15.22
N LEU A 313 -25.66 -17.14 -15.06
CA LEU A 313 -27.09 -16.86 -15.12
C LEU A 313 -27.55 -15.97 -13.95
N GLU A 314 -27.08 -16.26 -12.74
CA GLU A 314 -27.35 -15.45 -11.55
C GLU A 314 -26.85 -14.01 -11.75
N ALA A 315 -25.59 -13.84 -12.18
CA ALA A 315 -25.02 -12.52 -12.44
C ALA A 315 -25.82 -11.74 -13.50
N ALA A 316 -26.22 -12.42 -14.58
CA ALA A 316 -27.02 -11.81 -15.64
C ALA A 316 -28.41 -11.38 -15.14
N GLN A 317 -29.06 -12.22 -14.31
CA GLN A 317 -30.35 -11.91 -13.70
C GLN A 317 -30.25 -10.71 -12.75
N VAL A 318 -29.21 -10.65 -11.92
CA VAL A 318 -28.94 -9.51 -11.05
C VAL A 318 -28.76 -8.24 -11.87
N LYS A 319 -27.94 -8.27 -12.93
CA LYS A 319 -27.74 -7.12 -13.83
C LYS A 319 -29.05 -6.66 -14.47
N MET A 320 -29.85 -7.59 -15.00
CA MET A 320 -31.11 -7.28 -15.66
C MET A 320 -32.15 -6.68 -14.70
N SER A 321 -32.25 -7.23 -13.48
CA SER A 321 -33.17 -6.72 -12.46
C SER A 321 -32.73 -5.39 -11.88
N PHE A 322 -31.43 -5.12 -11.82
CA PHE A 322 -30.87 -3.88 -11.28
C PHE A 322 -30.95 -2.70 -12.28
N PHE A 323 -30.49 -2.92 -13.52
CA PHE A 323 -30.44 -1.89 -14.57
C PHE A 323 -31.79 -1.75 -15.29
N THR A 324 -32.81 -1.33 -14.55
CA THR A 324 -34.11 -0.97 -15.11
C THR A 324 -34.02 0.31 -15.95
N TYR A 325 -35.02 0.56 -16.79
CA TYR A 325 -35.13 1.81 -17.55
C TYR A 325 -34.97 3.04 -16.64
N SER A 326 -35.66 3.06 -15.49
CA SER A 326 -35.58 4.17 -14.53
C SER A 326 -34.16 4.36 -13.98
N THR A 327 -33.47 3.27 -13.62
CA THR A 327 -32.10 3.32 -13.09
C THR A 327 -31.16 3.90 -14.14
N VAL A 328 -31.23 3.39 -15.37
CA VAL A 328 -30.35 3.82 -16.46
C VAL A 328 -30.63 5.28 -16.86
N THR A 329 -31.90 5.69 -16.93
CA THR A 329 -32.26 7.08 -17.23
C THR A 329 -31.68 8.05 -16.21
N GLU A 330 -31.79 7.76 -14.91
CA GLU A 330 -31.23 8.65 -13.89
C GLU A 330 -29.70 8.69 -13.93
N MET A 331 -29.05 7.54 -14.15
CA MET A 331 -27.60 7.48 -14.33
C MET A 331 -27.16 8.37 -15.52
N CYS A 332 -27.81 8.21 -16.69
CA CYS A 332 -27.50 9.01 -17.88
C CYS A 332 -27.72 10.51 -17.62
N ARG A 333 -28.83 10.87 -16.97
CA ARG A 333 -29.16 12.25 -16.62
C ARG A 333 -28.05 12.87 -15.76
N ARG A 334 -27.59 12.16 -14.73
CA ARG A 334 -26.54 12.64 -13.81
C ARG A 334 -25.16 12.67 -14.46
N LEU A 335 -24.82 11.73 -15.34
CA LEU A 335 -23.59 11.78 -16.15
C LEU A 335 -23.51 13.09 -16.95
N VAL A 336 -24.57 13.39 -17.69
CA VAL A 336 -24.62 14.58 -18.55
C VAL A 336 -24.63 15.87 -17.72
N LEU A 337 -25.40 15.92 -16.63
CA LEU A 337 -25.61 17.15 -15.87
C LEU A 337 -24.53 17.45 -14.81
N HIS A 338 -23.70 16.47 -14.42
CA HIS A 338 -22.74 16.66 -13.33
C HIS A 338 -21.32 16.17 -13.62
N TYR A 339 -21.15 15.16 -14.47
CA TYR A 339 -19.83 14.55 -14.70
C TYR A 339 -19.19 14.93 -16.04
N PHE A 340 -19.98 15.23 -17.07
CA PHE A 340 -19.48 15.61 -18.40
C PHE A 340 -19.35 17.11 -18.60
N LEU A 341 -19.75 17.91 -17.60
CA LEU A 341 -19.59 19.35 -17.66
C LEU A 341 -18.12 19.71 -17.38
N LEU A 342 -17.53 20.50 -18.27
CA LEU A 342 -16.25 21.15 -18.02
C LEU A 342 -16.41 22.11 -16.84
N THR A 343 -15.55 21.96 -15.86
CA THR A 343 -15.46 22.86 -14.71
C THR A 343 -14.80 24.18 -15.11
N GLU A 344 -15.08 25.25 -14.37
CA GLU A 344 -14.42 26.55 -14.58
C GLU A 344 -12.88 26.43 -14.44
N GLU A 345 -12.42 25.51 -13.59
CA GLU A 345 -11.00 25.23 -13.38
C GLU A 345 -10.36 24.53 -14.60
N GLU A 346 -11.05 23.57 -15.20
CA GLU A 346 -10.61 22.93 -16.46
C GLU A 346 -10.60 23.93 -17.62
N LEU A 347 -11.61 24.80 -17.73
CA LEU A 347 -11.64 25.87 -18.73
C LEU A 347 -10.49 26.86 -18.53
N ALA A 348 -10.23 27.27 -17.29
CA ALA A 348 -9.09 28.14 -16.98
C ALA A 348 -7.73 27.46 -17.25
N THR A 349 -7.63 26.16 -17.03
CA THR A 349 -6.42 25.39 -17.36
C THR A 349 -6.21 25.33 -18.86
N TRP A 350 -7.28 25.10 -19.62
CA TRP A 350 -7.26 25.13 -21.08
C TRP A 350 -6.89 26.51 -21.64
N ASP A 351 -7.40 27.60 -21.06
CA ASP A 351 -7.07 28.98 -21.47
C ASP A 351 -5.59 29.32 -21.20
N ASN A 352 -5.01 28.79 -20.12
CA ASN A 352 -3.63 29.09 -19.72
C ASN A 352 -2.58 28.19 -20.39
N ASP A 353 -2.91 26.91 -20.64
CA ASP A 353 -2.01 25.93 -21.27
C ASP A 353 -2.80 24.93 -22.13
N PRO A 354 -3.19 25.32 -23.36
CA PRO A 354 -3.96 24.47 -24.24
C PRO A 354 -3.16 23.26 -24.77
N GLU A 355 -1.82 23.31 -24.76
CA GLU A 355 -0.95 22.20 -25.18
C GLU A 355 -0.79 21.16 -24.06
N GLY A 356 -0.77 21.58 -22.79
CA GLY A 356 -0.70 20.70 -21.62
C GLY A 356 -2.05 20.12 -21.15
N PHE A 357 -3.17 20.64 -21.66
CA PHE A 357 -4.52 20.18 -21.32
C PHE A 357 -4.93 18.85 -21.99
N GLY A 358 -4.28 18.49 -23.10
CA GLY A 358 -4.66 17.37 -23.98
C GLY A 358 -4.35 15.96 -23.49
#